data_AF-A0A0C2GCU3-F1
#
_entry.id   AF-A0A0C2GCU3-F1
#
_cell.length_a   1.000
_cell.length_b   1.000
_cell.length_c   1.000
_cell.angle_alpha   90.00
_cell.angle_beta   90.00
_cell.angle_gamma   90.00
#
_symmetry.space_group_name_H-M   'P 1'
#
loop_
_entity.id
_entity.type
_entity.pdbx_description
1 polymer ?
#
loop_
_entity_poly.entity_id
_entity_poly.type
_entity_poly.pdbx_seq_one_letter_code
_entity_poly.pdbx_strand_id
1 'polypeptide(L)'
;MHKWGITVLLSLIHSVTSQCLDGVHNVITVDSYGSAKLPVRVRNITILVYDIHYRPSCHNGQVNVLLPGYFHIISGEVEVPKDYDLFSTNLVRATVRLGSTKICEEGESGMIIVPNKLCHFDIKTVIPPEICKILQKKGTHTLTELQEKLNFNSTLELPPSPSFLGITLLDLLKGEYFIKISLDVEHEKILEFAMPSGFKALKMGLQDDDD
;
A
#
# COMPACT_ATOMS: atom_id res chain seq x y z
N MET A 1 -63.96 11.72 25.74
CA MET A 1 -62.75 11.68 26.58
C MET A 1 -61.85 10.58 26.05
N HIS A 2 -60.73 10.97 25.43
CA HIS A 2 -59.70 10.09 24.91
C HIS A 2 -58.97 9.35 26.02
N LYS A 3 -58.67 8.06 25.83
CA LYS A 3 -57.47 7.43 26.38
C LYS A 3 -56.92 6.43 25.36
N TRP A 4 -55.75 6.81 24.84
CA TRP A 4 -54.90 6.01 23.96
C TRP A 4 -54.27 4.85 24.74
N GLY A 5 -54.37 3.64 24.21
CA GLY A 5 -53.56 2.50 24.62
C GLY A 5 -52.25 2.52 23.85
N ILE A 6 -51.14 2.53 24.58
CA ILE A 6 -49.78 2.75 24.10
C ILE A 6 -49.32 1.60 23.20
N THR A 7 -48.99 1.92 21.95
CA THR A 7 -48.36 1.01 20.99
C THR A 7 -46.92 0.71 21.43
N VAL A 8 -46.61 -0.58 21.55
CA VAL A 8 -45.25 -1.12 21.72
C VAL A 8 -44.43 -0.78 20.48
N LEU A 9 -43.38 0.01 20.62
CA LEU A 9 -42.31 0.12 19.62
C LEU A 9 -40.99 -0.29 20.29
N LEU A 10 -40.61 -1.56 20.12
CA LEU A 10 -39.22 -1.97 20.28
C LEU A 10 -38.43 -1.38 19.11
N SER A 11 -37.72 -0.29 19.34
CA SER A 11 -36.68 0.18 18.43
C SER A 11 -35.48 -0.77 18.51
N LEU A 12 -35.45 -1.77 17.63
CA LEU A 12 -34.22 -2.48 17.26
C LEU A 12 -33.31 -1.49 16.53
N ILE A 13 -32.54 -0.73 17.30
CA ILE A 13 -31.39 0.02 16.78
C ILE A 13 -30.34 -1.04 16.43
N HIS A 14 -30.39 -1.56 15.20
CA HIS A 14 -29.27 -2.27 14.63
C HIS A 14 -28.15 -1.25 14.47
N SER A 15 -27.17 -1.30 15.36
CA SER A 15 -25.87 -0.69 15.10
C SER A 15 -25.34 -1.36 13.82
N VAL A 16 -25.44 -0.66 12.69
CA VAL A 16 -24.76 -1.04 11.46
C VAL A 16 -23.27 -0.84 11.73
N THR A 17 -22.64 -1.82 12.37
CA THR A 17 -21.18 -1.93 12.33
C THR A 17 -20.85 -2.11 10.86
N SER A 18 -20.15 -1.15 10.24
CA SER A 18 -19.69 -1.29 8.86
C SER A 18 -18.90 -2.60 8.75
N GLN A 19 -19.50 -3.64 8.18
CA GLN A 19 -18.84 -4.95 8.08
C GLN A 19 -17.71 -4.84 7.06
N CYS A 20 -16.50 -5.22 7.46
CA CYS A 20 -15.34 -5.33 6.57
C CYS A 20 -15.49 -6.60 5.73
N LEU A 21 -16.08 -6.46 4.54
CA LEU A 21 -16.20 -7.54 3.56
C LEU A 21 -14.88 -7.74 2.80
N ASP A 22 -14.41 -8.99 2.76
CA ASP A 22 -13.20 -9.40 2.05
C ASP A 22 -13.37 -9.23 0.52
N GLY A 23 -12.31 -8.75 -0.14
CA GLY A 23 -12.33 -8.43 -1.57
C GLY A 23 -13.14 -7.19 -1.95
N VAL A 24 -13.74 -6.49 -0.97
CA VAL A 24 -14.51 -5.26 -1.21
C VAL A 24 -13.89 -4.08 -0.49
N HIS A 25 -13.71 -4.20 0.84
CA HIS A 25 -13.30 -3.08 1.67
C HIS A 25 -11.81 -3.14 2.05
N ASN A 26 -11.19 -4.31 1.97
CA ASN A 26 -9.76 -4.51 2.27
C ASN A 26 -8.89 -4.51 1.00
N VAL A 27 -9.32 -3.80 -0.05
CA VAL A 27 -8.65 -3.80 -1.36
C VAL A 27 -7.87 -2.51 -1.57
N ILE A 28 -6.62 -2.65 -2.01
CA ILE A 28 -5.77 -1.56 -2.50
C ILE A 28 -5.53 -1.80 -3.99
N THR A 29 -5.73 -0.76 -4.80
CA THR A 29 -5.26 -0.76 -6.20
C THR A 29 -4.08 0.18 -6.31
N VAL A 30 -3.01 -0.28 -6.95
CA VAL A 30 -1.77 0.47 -7.14
C VAL A 30 -1.44 0.55 -8.63
N ASP A 31 -1.17 1.77 -9.08
CA ASP A 31 -0.65 2.10 -10.39
C ASP A 31 0.62 2.94 -10.24
N SER A 32 1.41 3.05 -11.31
CA SER A 32 2.52 3.99 -11.37
C SER A 32 2.06 5.41 -11.01
N TYR A 33 2.84 6.07 -10.14
CA TYR A 33 2.53 7.40 -9.62
C TYR A 33 3.18 8.51 -10.45
N GLY A 34 2.43 9.59 -10.66
CA GLY A 34 2.91 10.81 -11.31
C GLY A 34 2.78 10.83 -12.84
N SER A 35 2.94 12.02 -13.43
CA SER A 35 2.91 12.22 -14.89
C SER A 35 4.27 11.97 -15.56
N ALA A 36 5.32 11.76 -14.77
CA ALA A 36 6.64 11.42 -15.27
C ALA A 36 6.57 10.06 -15.98
N LYS A 37 7.04 10.02 -17.23
CA LYS A 37 7.22 8.76 -17.97
C LYS A 37 8.42 8.02 -17.38
N LEU A 38 8.21 7.39 -16.22
CA LEU A 38 9.20 6.52 -15.64
C LEU A 38 9.33 5.24 -16.49
N PRO A 39 10.55 4.71 -16.66
CA PRO A 39 10.79 3.55 -17.49
C PRO A 39 9.93 2.34 -17.14
N VAL A 40 9.88 1.96 -15.85
CA VAL A 40 9.11 0.80 -15.39
C VAL A 40 7.70 1.25 -15.03
N ARG A 41 6.71 0.56 -15.61
CA ARG A 41 5.29 0.86 -15.39
C ARG A 41 4.61 -0.26 -14.64
N VAL A 42 3.94 0.11 -13.57
CA VAL A 42 3.08 -0.75 -12.77
C VAL A 42 1.64 -0.41 -13.13
N ARG A 43 0.84 -1.43 -13.42
CA ARG A 43 -0.58 -1.23 -13.75
C ARG A 43 -1.47 -2.26 -13.06
N ASN A 44 -2.62 -1.78 -12.60
CA ASN A 44 -3.71 -2.59 -12.07
C ASN A 44 -3.27 -3.61 -11.02
N ILE A 45 -2.28 -3.27 -10.17
CA ILE A 45 -1.92 -4.16 -9.07
C ILE A 45 -3.04 -4.09 -8.05
N THR A 46 -3.69 -5.22 -7.78
CA THR A 46 -4.72 -5.33 -6.76
C THR A 46 -4.20 -6.16 -5.60
N ILE A 47 -4.28 -5.59 -4.40
CA ILE A 47 -3.75 -6.13 -3.16
C ILE A 47 -4.87 -6.22 -2.13
N LEU A 48 -5.08 -7.40 -1.57
CA LEU A 48 -5.93 -7.61 -0.41
C LEU A 48 -5.11 -7.44 0.87
N VAL A 49 -5.68 -6.75 1.85
CA VAL A 49 -5.01 -6.40 3.11
C VAL A 49 -5.60 -7.19 4.26
N TYR A 50 -4.73 -7.84 5.04
CA TYR A 50 -5.13 -8.67 6.18
C TYR A 50 -4.33 -8.33 7.45
N ASP A 51 -4.95 -8.58 8.60
CA ASP A 51 -4.31 -8.48 9.91
C ASP A 51 -3.42 -9.70 10.22
N ILE A 52 -2.75 -9.71 11.38
CA ILE A 52 -1.90 -10.81 11.86
C ILE A 52 -2.61 -12.17 12.01
N HIS A 53 -3.95 -12.18 12.04
CA HIS A 53 -4.77 -13.39 12.14
C HIS A 53 -5.39 -13.75 10.78
N TYR A 54 -4.92 -13.13 9.70
CA TYR A 54 -5.40 -13.34 8.34
C TYR A 54 -6.89 -12.95 8.16
N ARG A 55 -7.35 -11.95 8.90
CA ARG A 55 -8.71 -11.38 8.78
C ARG A 55 -8.66 -10.10 7.94
N PRO A 56 -9.68 -9.83 7.09
CA PRO A 56 -9.68 -8.64 6.25
C PRO A 56 -9.60 -7.39 7.13
N SER A 57 -8.70 -6.47 6.78
CA SER A 57 -8.42 -5.28 7.60
C SER A 57 -9.05 -4.03 7.01
N CYS A 58 -10.02 -3.47 7.75
CA CYS A 58 -10.72 -2.24 7.40
C CYS A 58 -10.96 -1.35 8.62
N HIS A 59 -11.11 -0.04 8.39
CA HIS A 59 -11.57 0.94 9.35
C HIS A 59 -12.69 1.78 8.71
N ASN A 60 -13.86 1.86 9.34
CA ASN A 60 -15.05 2.57 8.81
C ASN A 60 -15.41 2.21 7.36
N GLY A 61 -15.30 0.92 7.01
CA GLY A 61 -15.58 0.43 5.66
C GLY A 61 -14.52 0.78 4.61
N GLN A 62 -13.38 1.35 5.00
CA GLN A 62 -12.26 1.62 4.11
C GLN A 62 -11.06 0.74 4.46
N VAL A 63 -10.20 0.47 3.49
CA VAL A 63 -9.01 -0.37 3.68
C VAL A 63 -8.11 0.23 4.76
N ASN A 64 -7.60 -0.63 5.64
CA ASN A 64 -6.71 -0.22 6.72
C ASN A 64 -5.48 -1.12 6.76
N VAL A 65 -4.30 -0.56 6.56
CA VAL A 65 -3.05 -1.32 6.61
C VAL A 65 -2.58 -1.45 8.05
N LEU A 66 -2.38 -2.68 8.52
CA LEU A 66 -1.89 -3.00 9.85
C LEU A 66 -0.49 -3.61 9.79
N LEU A 67 0.36 -3.24 10.75
CA LEU A 67 1.70 -3.77 10.91
C LEU A 67 1.85 -4.42 12.31
N PRO A 68 2.21 -5.70 12.43
CA PRO A 68 2.37 -6.65 11.34
C PRO A 68 1.03 -7.03 10.69
N GLY A 69 1.09 -7.68 9.54
CA GLY A 69 -0.09 -8.05 8.73
C GLY A 69 0.32 -8.73 7.44
N TYR A 70 -0.60 -8.86 6.49
CA TYR A 70 -0.33 -9.50 5.20
C TYR A 70 -0.91 -8.69 4.04
N PHE A 71 -0.15 -8.66 2.95
CA PHE A 71 -0.62 -8.24 1.64
C PHE A 71 -0.74 -9.47 0.75
N HIS A 72 -1.92 -9.68 0.16
CA HIS A 72 -2.14 -10.73 -0.82
C HIS A 72 -2.40 -10.12 -2.18
N ILE A 73 -1.43 -10.23 -3.09
CA ILE A 73 -1.53 -9.70 -4.44
C ILE A 73 -2.39 -10.66 -5.26
N ILE A 74 -3.46 -10.17 -5.89
CA ILE A 74 -4.39 -10.99 -6.67
C ILE A 74 -4.34 -10.73 -8.17
N SER A 75 -3.85 -9.56 -8.58
CA SER A 75 -3.65 -9.21 -9.99
C SER A 75 -2.64 -8.09 -10.13
N GLY A 76 -2.12 -7.91 -11.35
CA GLY A 76 -1.21 -6.82 -11.68
C GLY A 76 -0.29 -7.16 -12.83
N GLU A 77 0.18 -6.12 -13.50
CA GLU A 77 1.20 -6.21 -14.53
C GLU A 77 2.31 -5.20 -14.27
N VAL A 78 3.54 -5.61 -14.58
CA VAL A 78 4.72 -4.74 -14.56
C VAL A 78 5.39 -4.77 -15.92
N GLU A 79 5.45 -3.62 -16.57
CA GLU A 79 6.11 -3.41 -17.85
C GLU A 79 7.53 -2.88 -17.60
N VAL A 80 8.53 -3.67 -18.00
CA VAL A 80 9.95 -3.36 -17.85
C VAL A 80 10.56 -3.16 -19.25
N PRO A 81 11.05 -1.96 -19.61
CA PRO A 81 11.42 -1.64 -21.00
C PRO A 81 12.81 -2.15 -21.41
N LYS A 82 13.72 -2.33 -20.45
CA LYS A 82 15.10 -2.82 -20.63
C LYS A 82 15.49 -3.70 -19.46
N ASP A 83 16.54 -4.51 -19.63
CA ASP A 83 17.10 -5.24 -18.51
C ASP A 83 17.74 -4.25 -17.52
N TYR A 84 17.60 -4.53 -16.23
CA TYR A 84 18.19 -3.75 -15.13
C TYR A 84 19.04 -4.67 -14.26
N ASP A 85 20.08 -4.15 -13.63
CA ASP A 85 20.80 -4.86 -12.57
C ASP A 85 20.37 -4.35 -11.20
N LEU A 86 19.27 -4.92 -10.69
CA LEU A 86 18.78 -4.64 -9.35
C LEU A 86 19.68 -5.18 -8.24
N PHE A 87 20.65 -6.04 -8.55
CA PHE A 87 21.51 -6.63 -7.54
C PHE A 87 22.78 -5.81 -7.25
N SER A 88 23.26 -5.02 -8.23
CA SER A 88 24.44 -4.17 -8.04
C SER A 88 24.13 -2.82 -7.39
N THR A 89 23.13 -2.10 -7.90
CA THR A 89 22.74 -0.78 -7.37
C THR A 89 21.22 -0.67 -7.33
N ASN A 90 20.67 -0.68 -6.13
CA ASN A 90 19.25 -0.46 -5.92
C ASN A 90 19.11 0.40 -4.67
N LEU A 91 18.28 1.44 -4.76
CA LEU A 91 17.96 2.27 -3.61
C LEU A 91 16.48 2.61 -3.65
N VAL A 92 15.77 2.11 -2.65
CA VAL A 92 14.38 2.52 -2.41
C VAL A 92 14.40 3.81 -1.62
N ARG A 93 13.60 4.79 -2.05
CA ARG A 93 13.37 6.05 -1.35
C ARG A 93 11.89 6.16 -1.02
N ALA A 94 11.59 6.32 0.25
CA ALA A 94 10.24 6.53 0.73
C ALA A 94 9.96 8.02 0.97
N THR A 95 8.77 8.44 0.60
CA THR A 95 8.15 9.70 1.01
C THR A 95 6.91 9.34 1.81
N VAL A 96 6.91 9.69 3.10
CA VAL A 96 5.85 9.32 4.04
C VAL A 96 5.34 10.59 4.72
N ARG A 97 4.04 10.83 4.65
CA ARG A 97 3.37 11.96 5.31
C ARG A 97 2.22 11.45 6.16
N LEU A 98 2.04 12.06 7.32
CA LEU A 98 0.88 11.86 8.20
C LEU A 98 0.22 13.22 8.43
N GLY A 99 -0.96 13.43 7.85
CA GLY A 99 -1.57 14.75 7.75
C GLY A 99 -0.60 15.75 7.12
N SER A 100 -0.25 16.80 7.87
CA SER A 100 0.75 17.80 7.44
C SER A 100 2.19 17.46 7.84
N THR A 101 2.41 16.43 8.66
CA THR A 101 3.74 16.05 9.15
C THR A 101 4.48 15.20 8.12
N LYS A 102 5.69 15.62 7.78
CA LYS A 102 6.59 14.88 6.88
C LYS A 102 7.50 13.97 7.70
N ILE A 103 7.32 12.67 7.53
CA ILE A 103 8.13 11.64 8.21
C ILE A 103 9.36 11.32 7.36
N CYS A 104 9.15 11.08 6.06
CA CYS A 104 10.21 10.90 5.08
C CYS A 104 9.92 11.76 3.84
N GLU A 105 10.96 12.29 3.21
CA GLU A 105 10.87 12.98 1.92
C GLU A 105 12.03 12.52 1.03
N GLU A 106 11.71 11.80 -0.06
CA GLU A 106 12.66 11.26 -1.04
C GLU A 106 13.84 10.48 -0.41
N GLY A 107 13.54 9.71 0.64
CA GLY A 107 14.52 8.88 1.33
C GLY A 107 15.28 9.56 2.47
N GLU A 108 15.02 10.84 2.72
CA GLU A 108 15.55 11.56 3.88
C GLU A 108 14.51 11.64 4.99
N SER A 109 14.96 11.49 6.23
CA SER A 109 14.10 11.67 7.39
C SER A 109 13.77 13.13 7.61
N GLY A 110 12.47 13.42 7.74
CA GLY A 110 11.97 14.73 8.16
C GLY A 110 12.00 14.92 9.68
N MET A 111 12.32 13.89 10.45
CA MET A 111 12.24 13.89 11.91
C MET A 111 13.55 13.38 12.53
N ILE A 112 14.09 14.10 13.52
CA ILE A 112 15.32 13.69 14.24
C ILE A 112 15.19 12.26 14.82
N ILE A 113 13.97 11.89 15.19
CA ILE A 113 13.66 10.59 15.78
C ILE A 113 13.62 9.45 14.76
N VAL A 114 13.42 9.72 13.47
CA VAL A 114 13.34 8.65 12.45
C VAL A 114 14.71 8.50 11.81
N PRO A 115 15.38 7.33 11.92
CA PRO A 115 16.64 7.10 11.23
C PRO A 115 16.47 7.08 9.71
N ASN A 116 17.40 7.70 8.98
CA ASN A 116 17.39 7.72 7.51
C ASN A 116 17.29 6.34 6.85
N LYS A 117 17.85 5.30 7.49
CA LYS A 117 17.73 3.89 7.04
C LYS A 117 16.30 3.35 6.96
N LEU A 118 15.31 4.04 7.54
CA LEU A 118 13.89 3.72 7.42
C LEU A 118 13.24 4.47 6.25
N CYS A 119 13.83 5.59 5.82
CA CYS A 119 13.38 6.37 4.68
C CYS A 119 14.05 5.90 3.38
N HIS A 120 15.30 5.43 3.43
CA HIS A 120 15.97 4.80 2.31
C HIS A 120 16.56 3.44 2.68
N PHE A 121 16.40 2.47 1.79
CA PHE A 121 16.86 1.09 2.02
C PHE A 121 17.06 0.35 0.71
N ASP A 122 17.77 -0.77 0.76
CA ASP A 122 17.95 -1.67 -0.38
C ASP A 122 16.64 -2.45 -0.62
N ILE A 123 16.22 -2.58 -1.88
CA ILE A 123 14.97 -3.25 -2.29
C ILE A 123 14.89 -4.69 -1.78
N LYS A 124 16.02 -5.38 -1.63
CA LYS A 124 16.09 -6.76 -1.12
C LYS A 124 15.68 -6.88 0.35
N THR A 125 15.61 -5.78 1.09
CA THR A 125 15.18 -5.79 2.50
C THR A 125 13.67 -5.95 2.66
N VAL A 126 12.91 -5.58 1.64
CA VAL A 126 11.43 -5.52 1.68
C VAL A 126 10.76 -6.39 0.62
N ILE A 127 11.43 -6.57 -0.52
CA ILE A 127 10.90 -7.31 -1.67
C ILE A 127 11.62 -8.66 -1.78
N PRO A 128 10.87 -9.77 -1.87
CA PRO A 128 11.45 -11.09 -2.08
C PRO A 128 12.37 -11.13 -3.33
N PRO A 129 13.49 -11.87 -3.29
CA PRO A 129 14.42 -12.00 -4.41
C PRO A 129 13.78 -12.41 -5.74
N GLU A 130 12.68 -13.15 -5.69
CA GLU A 130 11.90 -13.61 -6.84
C GLU A 130 11.34 -12.42 -7.63
N ILE A 131 10.72 -11.45 -6.94
CA ILE A 131 10.20 -10.21 -7.55
C ILE A 131 11.36 -9.40 -8.13
N CYS A 132 12.49 -9.31 -7.43
CA CYS A 132 13.67 -8.62 -7.94
C CYS A 132 14.20 -9.26 -9.23
N LYS A 133 14.15 -10.60 -9.39
CA LYS A 133 14.59 -11.27 -10.63
C LYS A 133 13.71 -10.93 -11.84
N ILE A 134 12.43 -10.66 -11.61
CA ILE A 134 11.47 -10.30 -12.66
C ILE A 134 11.72 -8.88 -13.12
N LEU A 135 11.82 -7.94 -12.18
CA LEU A 135 12.04 -6.52 -12.45
C LEU A 135 13.38 -6.25 -13.17
N GLN A 136 14.30 -7.21 -13.16
CA GLN A 136 15.55 -7.16 -13.92
C GLN A 136 15.42 -7.52 -15.39
N LYS A 137 14.36 -8.24 -15.79
CA LYS A 137 14.19 -8.71 -17.16
C LYS A 137 13.24 -7.79 -17.91
N LYS A 138 13.64 -7.42 -19.12
CA LYS A 138 12.78 -6.75 -20.08
C LYS A 138 11.55 -7.62 -20.40
N GLY A 139 10.38 -7.00 -20.39
CA GLY A 139 9.12 -7.64 -20.74
C GLY A 139 7.96 -7.09 -19.93
N THR A 140 6.76 -7.55 -20.27
CA THR A 140 5.57 -7.39 -19.45
C THR A 140 5.40 -8.63 -18.62
N HIS A 141 5.45 -8.48 -17.30
CA HIS A 141 5.35 -9.58 -16.35
C HIS A 141 4.01 -9.49 -15.63
N THR A 142 3.24 -10.56 -15.66
CA THR A 142 1.94 -10.64 -14.98
C THR A 142 2.04 -11.50 -13.74
N LEU A 143 1.19 -11.26 -12.72
CA LEU A 143 1.20 -12.09 -11.51
C LEU A 143 1.09 -13.59 -11.81
N THR A 144 0.25 -13.98 -12.76
CA THR A 144 0.07 -15.38 -13.19
C THR A 144 1.37 -15.97 -13.72
N GLU A 145 2.11 -15.22 -14.54
CA GLU A 145 3.42 -15.65 -15.01
C GLU A 145 4.42 -15.86 -13.86
N LEU A 146 4.36 -15.03 -12.81
CA LEU A 146 5.25 -15.16 -11.65
C LEU A 146 4.94 -16.40 -10.82
N GLN A 147 3.65 -16.65 -10.59
CA GLN A 147 3.20 -17.80 -9.82
C GLN A 147 3.58 -19.10 -10.54
N GLU A 148 3.39 -19.18 -11.86
CA GLU A 148 3.66 -20.38 -12.65
C GLU A 148 5.16 -20.62 -12.90
N LYS A 149 5.94 -19.59 -13.22
CA LYS A 149 7.35 -19.76 -13.62
C LYS A 149 8.33 -19.76 -12.45
N LEU A 150 7.98 -19.09 -11.36
CA LEU A 150 8.91 -18.81 -10.25
C LEU A 150 8.40 -19.34 -8.90
N ASN A 151 7.28 -20.06 -8.87
CA ASN A 151 6.61 -20.49 -7.63
C ASN A 151 6.43 -19.32 -6.65
N PHE A 152 6.12 -18.15 -7.19
CA PHE A 152 6.03 -16.92 -6.40
C PHE A 152 4.84 -17.00 -5.43
N ASN A 153 5.11 -16.81 -4.13
CA ASN A 153 4.04 -16.62 -3.14
C ASN A 153 3.54 -15.17 -3.24
N SER A 154 2.28 -15.01 -3.68
CA SER A 154 1.65 -13.69 -3.81
C SER A 154 1.28 -13.06 -2.47
N THR A 155 1.53 -13.75 -1.35
CA THR A 155 1.37 -13.22 0.00
C THR A 155 2.70 -12.65 0.50
N LEU A 156 2.71 -11.35 0.76
CA LEU A 156 3.82 -10.63 1.38
C LEU A 156 3.51 -10.40 2.86
N GLU A 157 4.43 -10.79 3.73
CA GLU A 157 4.34 -10.51 5.16
C GLU A 157 4.77 -9.08 5.44
N LEU A 158 3.94 -8.35 6.18
CA LEU A 158 4.28 -7.01 6.61
C LEU A 158 5.05 -7.09 7.93
N PRO A 159 6.20 -6.40 8.03
CA PRO A 159 7.02 -6.45 9.23
C PRO A 159 6.27 -5.84 10.42
N PRO A 160 6.66 -6.20 11.66
CA PRO A 160 6.15 -5.52 12.83
C PRO A 160 6.45 -4.02 12.75
N SER A 161 5.48 -3.21 13.17
CA SER A 161 5.61 -1.76 13.21
C SER A 161 6.85 -1.39 14.05
N PRO A 162 7.84 -0.62 13.53
CA PRO A 162 8.96 -0.22 14.36
C PRO A 162 8.44 0.66 15.50
N SER A 163 8.56 0.15 16.73
CA SER A 163 8.19 0.87 17.93
C SER A 163 9.20 1.98 18.16
N PHE A 164 8.80 3.25 18.00
CA PHE A 164 9.67 4.38 18.30
C PHE A 164 9.11 5.14 19.51
N LEU A 165 9.87 5.14 20.62
CA LEU A 165 9.52 5.87 21.86
C LEU A 165 8.11 5.62 22.41
N GLY A 166 7.61 4.38 22.32
CA GLY A 166 6.28 4.02 22.83
C GLY A 166 5.11 4.46 21.94
N ILE A 167 5.39 5.08 20.79
CA ILE A 167 4.42 5.32 19.72
C ILE A 167 4.58 4.16 18.73
N THR A 168 3.52 3.39 18.55
CA THR A 168 3.51 2.32 17.55
C THR A 168 3.28 2.93 16.17
N LEU A 169 3.87 2.40 15.10
CA LEU A 169 3.52 2.84 13.73
C LEU A 169 2.02 2.64 13.45
N LEU A 170 1.36 1.76 14.21
CA LEU A 170 -0.09 1.57 14.24
C LEU A 170 -0.87 2.81 14.68
N ASP A 171 -0.29 3.69 15.50
CA ASP A 171 -0.88 5.00 15.79
C ASP A 171 -0.52 6.04 14.72
N LEU A 172 0.57 5.82 13.97
CA LEU A 172 1.02 6.65 12.86
C LEU A 172 0.21 6.44 11.57
N LEU A 173 -0.51 5.31 11.44
CA LEU A 173 -1.38 5.00 10.30
C LEU A 173 -2.88 5.20 10.59
N LYS A 174 -3.23 5.67 11.80
CA LYS A 174 -4.58 6.16 12.10
C LYS A 174 -4.71 7.60 11.62
N GLY A 175 -5.26 7.81 10.42
CA GLY A 175 -5.51 9.15 9.87
C GLY A 175 -5.22 9.23 8.37
N GLU A 176 -5.22 10.45 7.83
CA GLU A 176 -4.80 10.69 6.44
C GLU A 176 -3.28 10.50 6.34
N TYR A 177 -2.83 9.38 5.77
CA TYR A 177 -1.41 9.11 5.53
C TYR A 177 -1.12 8.98 4.04
N PHE A 178 0.03 9.45 3.58
CA PHE A 178 0.47 9.29 2.20
C PHE A 178 1.80 8.57 2.17
N ILE A 179 1.88 7.49 1.41
CA ILE A 179 3.10 6.72 1.21
C ILE A 179 3.39 6.70 -0.28
N LYS A 180 4.55 7.22 -0.66
CA LYS A 180 5.10 7.11 -2.01
C LYS A 180 6.45 6.43 -1.93
N ILE A 181 6.66 5.46 -2.80
CA ILE A 181 7.89 4.70 -2.92
C ILE A 181 8.46 4.95 -4.30
N SER A 182 9.72 5.34 -4.36
CA SER A 182 10.51 5.37 -5.59
C SER A 182 11.68 4.40 -5.52
N LEU A 183 12.04 3.86 -6.67
CA LEU A 183 13.16 2.94 -6.83
C LEU A 183 14.15 3.53 -7.81
N ASP A 184 15.36 3.73 -7.30
CA ASP A 184 16.52 4.16 -8.08
C ASP A 184 17.39 2.95 -8.38
N VAL A 185 17.79 2.82 -9.64
CA VAL A 185 18.69 1.77 -10.15
C VAL A 185 19.71 2.44 -11.02
N GLU A 186 21.00 2.15 -10.81
CA GLU A 186 22.09 2.82 -11.55
C GLU A 186 22.03 4.36 -11.46
N HIS A 187 21.53 4.90 -10.33
CA HIS A 187 21.27 6.33 -10.10
C HIS A 187 20.17 6.96 -10.98
N GLU A 188 19.39 6.15 -11.70
CA GLU A 188 18.20 6.56 -12.43
C GLU A 188 16.94 6.14 -11.65
N LYS A 189 15.99 7.05 -11.43
CA LYS A 189 14.67 6.70 -10.88
C LYS A 189 13.88 5.95 -11.94
N ILE A 190 13.68 4.64 -11.74
CA ILE A 190 13.05 3.78 -12.76
C ILE A 190 11.57 3.51 -12.50
N LEU A 191 11.15 3.60 -11.25
CA LEU A 191 9.79 3.28 -10.80
C LEU A 191 9.40 4.22 -9.66
N GLU A 192 8.14 4.65 -9.68
CA GLU A 192 7.51 5.36 -8.57
C GLU A 192 6.05 4.91 -8.50
N PHE A 193 5.59 4.58 -7.31
CA PHE A 193 4.19 4.28 -7.03
C PHE A 193 3.82 4.85 -5.67
N ALA A 194 2.54 5.11 -5.46
CA ALA A 194 2.02 5.57 -4.19
C ALA A 194 0.86 4.70 -3.77
N MET A 195 0.81 4.41 -2.47
CA MET A 195 -0.30 3.67 -1.89
C MET A 195 -1.43 4.65 -1.56
N PRO A 196 -2.68 4.33 -1.92
CA PRO A 196 -3.82 5.15 -1.54
C PRO A 196 -3.94 5.20 -0.01
N SER A 197 -4.25 6.40 0.49
CA SER A 197 -4.42 6.68 1.92
C SER A 197 -5.73 6.10 2.44
N GLY A 198 -5.80 5.83 3.75
CA GLY A 198 -7.00 5.34 4.43
C GLY A 198 -8.21 6.29 4.44
N PHE A 199 -8.18 7.44 3.74
CA PHE A 199 -9.32 8.37 3.68
C PHE A 199 -9.55 9.06 2.32
N LYS A 200 -8.74 8.81 1.28
CA LYS A 200 -9.13 9.16 -0.10
C LYS A 200 -8.38 8.33 -1.12
N ALA A 201 -9.12 7.58 -1.92
CA ALA A 201 -8.61 7.00 -3.16
C ALA A 201 -8.21 8.14 -4.10
N LEU A 202 -6.93 8.29 -4.39
CA LEU A 202 -6.47 9.10 -5.52
C LEU A 202 -6.79 8.31 -6.79
N LYS A 203 -7.69 8.86 -7.63
CA LYS A 203 -7.80 8.48 -9.04
C LYS A 203 -6.50 8.92 -9.72
N MET A 204 -5.54 8.02 -9.86
CA MET A 204 -4.27 8.35 -10.51
C MET A 204 -4.44 8.20 -12.02
N GLY A 205 -4.80 9.29 -12.70
CA GLY A 205 -4.85 9.35 -14.16
C GLY A 205 -6.04 10.05 -14.80
N LEU A 206 -6.94 10.66 -14.02
CA LEU A 206 -8.03 11.50 -14.56
C LEU A 206 -7.98 12.88 -13.89
N GLN A 207 -8.18 13.92 -14.69
CA GLN A 207 -8.40 15.28 -14.20
C GLN A 207 -9.64 15.30 -13.30
N ASP A 208 -9.59 16.11 -12.24
CA ASP A 208 -10.70 16.33 -11.31
C ASP A 208 -11.85 17.16 -11.92
N ASP A 209 -11.82 17.44 -13.23
CA ASP A 209 -12.72 18.37 -13.93
C ASP A 209 -13.74 17.68 -14.87
N ASP A 210 -14.17 16.45 -14.56
CA ASP A 210 -15.29 15.78 -15.26
C ASP A 210 -16.41 15.35 -14.27
N ASP A 211 -16.94 16.33 -13.53
CA ASP A 211 -18.31 16.31 -12.97
C ASP A 211 -19.10 17.54 -13.48
#